data_AF-A0A925P898-F1
#
_entry.id   AF-A0A925P898-F1
#
_cell.length_a   1.000
_cell.length_b   1.000
_cell.length_c   1.000
_cell.angle_alpha   90.00
_cell.angle_beta   90.00
_cell.angle_gamma   90.00
#
_symmetry.space_group_name_H-M   'P 1'
#
loop_
_entity.id
_entity.type
_entity.pdbx_description
1 polymer ?
#
loop_
_entity_poly.entity_id
_entity_poly.type
_entity_poly.pdbx_seq_one_letter_code
_entity_poly.pdbx_strand_id
1 'polypeptide(L)'
;MSKSALALACVFFAASLGSLSAQPTPPPPAPPAPPAAQEHGHDHTPLEDQMSAMRGAFNKLRKQIADPASNASSLELVAKLLAASEKSVTEIPARAEKVPEAERAQFVADYQAKMKEFVAEVQKLEAALKAGDNTEAAAVLAKLGAMQKEGHKAYRTQNKE
;
A
#
# COMPACT_ATOMS: atom_id res chain seq x y z
N MET A 1 -38.61 -9.79 26.73
CA MET A 1 -38.34 -9.68 28.19
C MET A 1 -36.82 -9.71 28.35
N SER A 2 -36.08 -8.77 28.92
CA SER A 2 -36.28 -7.60 29.77
C SER A 2 -35.06 -6.69 29.52
N LYS A 3 -35.22 -5.44 29.05
CA LYS A 3 -35.23 -4.17 29.82
C LYS A 3 -34.00 -3.91 30.71
N SER A 4 -33.27 -2.83 30.38
CA SER A 4 -32.70 -1.78 31.26
C SER A 4 -31.88 -0.85 30.36
N ALA A 5 -32.21 0.41 30.00
CA ALA A 5 -32.78 1.58 30.70
C ALA A 5 -31.83 2.22 31.73
N LEU A 6 -31.19 3.34 31.34
CA LEU A 6 -30.70 4.49 32.15
C LEU A 6 -29.87 5.38 31.20
N ALA A 7 -29.86 6.70 31.14
CA ALA A 7 -30.56 7.85 31.73
C ALA A 7 -30.14 9.05 30.81
N LEU A 8 -31.01 9.99 30.40
CA LEU A 8 -31.50 11.14 31.18
C LEU A 8 -30.33 11.96 31.78
N ALA A 9 -30.13 13.27 31.61
CA ALA A 9 -30.76 14.37 30.89
C ALA A 9 -29.88 15.62 31.12
N CYS A 10 -30.14 16.69 30.33
CA CYS A 10 -29.92 18.11 30.65
C CYS A 10 -28.46 18.55 30.93
N VAL A 11 -27.98 19.73 30.53
CA VAL A 11 -28.48 21.04 30.92
C VAL A 11 -27.94 22.08 29.92
N PHE A 12 -28.84 22.97 29.53
CA PHE A 12 -28.60 24.24 28.84
C PHE A 12 -27.55 25.09 29.55
N PHE A 13 -26.63 25.70 28.79
CA PHE A 13 -25.97 26.92 29.25
C PHE A 13 -26.15 28.03 28.21
N ALA A 14 -27.01 28.96 28.57
CA ALA A 14 -27.32 30.17 27.82
C ALA A 14 -26.41 31.33 28.27
N ALA A 15 -26.14 32.20 27.32
CA ALA A 15 -25.85 33.63 27.45
C ALA A 15 -24.53 34.08 28.13
N SER A 16 -23.67 34.68 27.29
CA SER A 16 -23.07 35.98 27.62
C SER A 16 -22.80 36.76 26.33
N LEU A 17 -23.66 37.77 26.09
CA LEU A 17 -23.35 38.91 25.23
C LEU A 17 -22.40 39.81 26.03
N GLY A 18 -21.17 39.94 25.57
CA GLY A 18 -20.16 40.83 26.11
C GLY A 18 -19.48 41.60 24.97
N SER A 19 -19.47 42.93 25.11
CA SER A 19 -19.06 43.94 24.14
C SER A 19 -17.79 43.66 23.35
N LEU A 20 -17.90 43.90 22.04
CA LEU A 20 -16.82 44.03 21.07
C LEU A 20 -16.13 45.39 21.26
N SER A 21 -15.03 45.43 22.01
CA SER A 21 -14.02 46.50 21.89
C SER A 21 -13.01 46.10 20.82
N ALA A 22 -13.10 46.75 19.67
CA ALA A 22 -12.13 46.65 18.60
C ALA A 22 -10.80 47.28 19.03
N GLN A 23 -9.81 46.45 19.33
CA GLN A 23 -8.41 46.86 19.24
C GLN A 23 -7.89 46.53 17.82
N PRO A 24 -7.15 47.44 17.17
CA PRO A 24 -6.41 47.10 15.97
C PRO A 24 -5.26 46.14 16.33
N THR A 25 -5.47 44.85 16.07
CA THR A 25 -4.42 43.84 16.20
C THR A 25 -3.32 44.10 15.14
N PRO A 26 -2.03 44.00 15.50
CA PRO A 26 -0.96 43.96 14.52
C PRO A 26 -1.18 42.78 13.55
N PRO A 27 -0.79 42.89 12.27
CA PRO A 27 -0.99 41.82 11.30
C PRO A 27 -0.31 40.54 11.80
N PRO A 28 -1.00 39.38 11.73
CA PRO A 28 -0.39 38.10 12.07
C PRO A 28 0.80 37.82 11.13
N PRO A 29 1.87 37.16 11.61
CA PRO A 29 2.86 36.60 10.71
C PRO A 29 2.13 35.68 9.74
N ALA A 30 2.45 35.81 8.44
CA ALA A 30 1.87 35.00 7.39
C ALA A 30 1.85 33.52 7.81
N PRO A 31 0.74 32.80 7.58
CA PRO A 31 0.71 31.36 7.84
C PRO A 31 1.89 30.73 7.08
N PRO A 32 2.60 29.76 7.67
CA PRO A 32 3.51 28.95 6.88
C PRO A 32 2.69 28.42 5.71
N ALA A 33 3.21 28.63 4.50
CA ALA A 33 2.63 28.11 3.29
C ALA A 33 2.18 26.66 3.56
N PRO A 34 0.99 26.25 3.07
CA PRO A 34 0.60 24.85 3.16
C PRO A 34 1.81 24.03 2.72
N PRO A 35 2.22 22.98 3.47
CA PRO A 35 3.31 22.14 3.02
C PRO A 35 2.97 21.79 1.60
N ALA A 36 3.84 22.18 0.67
CA ALA A 36 3.68 21.91 -0.73
C ALA A 36 3.14 20.49 -0.81
N ALA A 37 1.90 20.36 -1.26
CA ALA A 37 1.48 19.12 -1.87
C ALA A 37 2.55 18.96 -2.95
N GLN A 38 3.57 18.17 -2.63
CA GLN A 38 4.47 17.65 -3.61
C GLN A 38 3.52 16.84 -4.47
N GLU A 39 2.97 17.49 -5.49
CA GLU A 39 2.70 16.83 -6.75
C GLU A 39 4.05 16.25 -7.16
N HIS A 40 4.34 15.08 -6.59
CA HIS A 40 5.00 14.05 -7.34
C HIS A 40 4.12 13.88 -8.56
N GLY A 41 4.42 14.64 -9.61
CA GLY A 41 4.22 14.19 -10.98
C GLY A 41 5.07 12.93 -11.15
N HIS A 42 4.72 11.87 -10.44
CA HIS A 42 5.06 10.54 -10.85
C HIS A 42 4.14 10.31 -12.04
N ASP A 43 4.70 9.99 -13.19
CA ASP A 43 3.97 9.21 -14.19
C ASP A 43 3.44 7.96 -13.49
N HIS A 44 2.25 8.06 -12.88
CA HIS A 44 1.53 6.98 -12.23
C HIS A 44 1.02 6.10 -13.35
N THR A 45 1.92 5.29 -13.90
CA THR A 45 1.50 4.20 -14.76
C THR A 45 0.62 3.26 -13.93
N PRO A 46 -0.40 2.62 -14.53
CA PRO A 46 -1.23 1.64 -13.83
C PRO A 46 -0.41 0.59 -13.08
N LEU A 47 0.76 0.23 -13.64
CA LEU A 47 1.72 -0.68 -13.02
C LEU A 47 2.38 -0.13 -11.75
N GLU A 48 2.82 1.14 -11.73
CA GLU A 48 3.43 1.75 -10.53
C GLU A 48 2.40 1.83 -9.39
N ASP A 49 1.13 2.08 -9.69
CA ASP A 49 0.05 2.03 -8.69
C ASP A 49 -0.16 0.62 -8.13
N GLN A 50 -0.16 -0.42 -8.98
CA GLN A 50 -0.21 -1.80 -8.51
C GLN A 50 1.00 -2.14 -7.64
N MET A 51 2.21 -1.75 -8.05
CA MET A 51 3.45 -1.98 -7.29
C MET A 51 3.44 -1.26 -5.94
N SER A 52 2.90 -0.04 -5.87
CA SER A 52 2.70 0.70 -4.62
C SER A 52 1.70 -0.02 -3.69
N ALA A 53 0.56 -0.47 -4.23
CA ALA A 53 -0.43 -1.25 -3.48
C ALA A 53 0.17 -2.56 -2.92
N MET A 54 0.94 -3.28 -3.76
CA MET A 54 1.66 -4.49 -3.35
C MET A 54 2.64 -4.20 -2.21
N ARG A 55 3.43 -3.12 -2.30
CA ARG A 55 4.36 -2.71 -1.23
C ARG A 55 3.64 -2.38 0.06
N GLY A 56 2.50 -1.71 -0.01
CA GLY A 56 1.66 -1.40 1.16
C GLY A 56 1.18 -2.66 1.87
N ALA A 57 0.64 -3.63 1.12
CA ALA A 57 0.20 -4.92 1.65
C ALA A 57 1.37 -5.72 2.23
N PHE A 58 2.48 -5.82 1.49
CA PHE A 58 3.69 -6.55 1.88
C PHE A 58 4.28 -6.02 3.20
N ASN A 59 4.39 -4.69 3.35
CA ASN A 59 4.92 -4.09 4.58
C ASN A 59 4.03 -4.35 5.79
N LYS A 60 2.71 -4.40 5.61
CA LYS A 60 1.77 -4.76 6.67
C LYS A 60 1.85 -6.25 7.02
N LEU A 61 1.95 -7.12 6.01
CA LEU A 61 2.16 -8.56 6.19
C LEU A 61 3.43 -8.81 7.00
N ARG A 62 4.55 -8.20 6.61
CA ARG A 62 5.84 -8.39 7.29
C ARG A 62 5.79 -8.13 8.81
N LYS A 63 4.92 -7.22 9.26
CA LYS A 63 4.78 -6.87 10.67
C LYS A 63 3.94 -7.86 11.47
N GLN A 64 3.06 -8.63 10.81
CA GLN A 64 2.05 -9.45 11.49
C GLN A 64 2.10 -10.94 11.10
N ILE A 65 2.88 -11.31 10.07
CA ILE A 65 2.94 -12.69 9.52
C ILE A 65 3.43 -13.73 10.52
N ALA A 66 4.16 -13.32 11.57
CA ALA A 66 4.62 -14.21 12.62
C ALA A 66 3.57 -14.45 13.71
N ASP A 67 2.49 -13.67 13.72
CA ASP A 67 1.44 -13.73 14.74
C ASP A 67 0.21 -14.51 14.22
N PRO A 68 -0.08 -15.71 14.75
CA PRO A 68 -1.25 -16.50 14.38
C PRO A 68 -2.58 -15.79 14.60
N ALA A 69 -2.67 -14.91 15.61
CA ALA A 69 -3.90 -14.15 15.87
C ALA A 69 -4.22 -13.16 14.75
N SER A 70 -3.21 -12.78 13.97
CA SER A 70 -3.31 -11.88 12.82
C SER A 70 -3.50 -12.62 11.48
N ASN A 71 -3.72 -13.94 11.47
CA ASN A 71 -3.84 -14.70 10.21
C ASN A 71 -5.04 -14.28 9.37
N ALA A 72 -6.18 -13.96 9.99
CA ALA A 72 -7.37 -13.51 9.27
C ALA A 72 -7.11 -12.19 8.52
N SER A 73 -6.53 -11.19 9.20
CA SER A 73 -6.14 -9.91 8.56
C SER A 73 -4.98 -10.09 7.57
N SER A 74 -4.08 -11.05 7.82
CA SER A 74 -3.01 -11.39 6.88
C SER A 74 -3.58 -11.96 5.58
N LEU A 75 -4.57 -12.84 5.63
CA LEU A 75 -5.21 -13.39 4.44
C LEU A 75 -5.89 -12.30 3.59
N GLU A 76 -6.50 -11.28 4.21
CA GLU A 76 -7.03 -10.13 3.47
C GLU A 76 -5.93 -9.32 2.76
N LEU A 77 -4.76 -9.19 3.38
CA LEU A 77 -3.60 -8.52 2.77
C LEU A 77 -2.98 -9.37 1.66
N VAL A 78 -2.93 -10.70 1.82
CA VAL A 78 -2.49 -11.63 0.78
C VAL A 78 -3.43 -11.59 -0.42
N ALA A 79 -4.75 -11.54 -0.21
CA ALA A 79 -5.71 -11.39 -1.32
C ALA A 79 -5.49 -10.07 -2.09
N LYS A 80 -5.22 -8.96 -1.39
CA LYS A 80 -4.88 -7.67 -2.02
C LYS A 80 -3.55 -7.75 -2.79
N LEU A 81 -2.54 -8.42 -2.22
CA LEU A 81 -1.24 -8.64 -2.86
C LEU A 81 -1.40 -9.48 -4.12
N LEU A 82 -2.18 -10.57 -4.07
CA LEU A 82 -2.48 -11.45 -5.19
C LEU A 82 -3.17 -10.68 -6.32
N ALA A 83 -4.27 -9.99 -6.02
CA ALA A 83 -5.04 -9.25 -7.02
C ALA A 83 -4.21 -8.16 -7.72
N ALA A 84 -3.35 -7.43 -6.99
CA ALA A 84 -2.46 -6.44 -7.58
C ALA A 84 -1.33 -7.10 -8.41
N SER A 85 -0.85 -8.28 -7.99
CA SER A 85 0.15 -9.05 -8.73
C SER A 85 -0.41 -9.56 -10.06
N GLU A 86 -1.62 -10.12 -10.06
CA GLU A 86 -2.30 -10.62 -11.25
C GLU A 86 -2.55 -9.51 -12.27
N LYS A 87 -2.98 -8.33 -11.82
CA LYS A 87 -3.10 -7.14 -12.68
C LYS A 87 -1.75 -6.73 -13.26
N SER A 88 -0.68 -6.77 -12.45
CA SER A 88 0.65 -6.41 -12.91
C SER A 88 1.18 -7.35 -14.00
N VAL A 89 0.76 -8.62 -14.06
CA VAL A 89 1.14 -9.55 -15.15
C VAL A 89 0.71 -9.04 -16.52
N THR A 90 -0.42 -8.33 -16.61
CA THR A 90 -0.93 -7.82 -17.91
C THR A 90 -0.35 -6.48 -18.30
N GLU A 91 0.33 -5.80 -17.37
CA GLU A 91 0.94 -4.49 -17.61
C GLU A 91 2.33 -4.63 -18.25
N ILE A 92 2.75 -3.58 -18.96
CA ILE A 92 4.08 -3.52 -19.57
C ILE A 92 4.96 -2.60 -18.72
N PRO A 93 6.14 -3.06 -18.27
CA PRO A 93 7.07 -2.20 -17.53
C PRO A 93 7.54 -1.03 -18.41
N ALA A 94 7.56 0.18 -17.86
CA ALA A 94 8.02 1.39 -18.57
C ALA A 94 9.45 1.26 -19.14
N ARG A 95 10.29 0.40 -18.54
CA ARG A 95 11.64 0.10 -19.06
C ARG A 95 11.59 -0.57 -20.44
N ALA A 96 10.51 -1.27 -20.80
CA ALA A 96 10.36 -1.94 -22.08
C ALA A 96 10.47 -0.97 -23.26
N GLU A 97 10.04 0.28 -23.09
CA GLU A 97 10.16 1.31 -24.11
C GLU A 97 11.62 1.70 -24.39
N LYS A 98 12.49 1.53 -23.39
CA LYS A 98 13.94 1.79 -23.47
C LYS A 98 14.74 0.58 -23.95
N VAL A 99 14.10 -0.58 -24.10
CA VAL A 99 14.71 -1.79 -24.65
C VAL A 99 14.59 -1.75 -26.19
N PRO A 100 15.63 -2.15 -26.94
CA PRO A 100 15.57 -2.28 -28.39
C PRO A 100 14.37 -3.13 -28.83
N GLU A 101 13.75 -2.78 -29.96
CA GLU A 101 12.53 -3.45 -30.45
C GLU A 101 12.72 -4.97 -30.60
N ALA A 102 13.90 -5.40 -31.06
CA ALA A 102 14.26 -6.82 -31.21
C ALA A 102 14.29 -7.59 -29.88
N GLU A 103 14.56 -6.93 -28.76
CA GLU A 103 14.65 -7.54 -27.42
C GLU A 103 13.39 -7.28 -26.57
N ARG A 104 12.52 -6.36 -27.00
CA ARG A 104 11.34 -5.93 -26.25
C ARG A 104 10.36 -7.06 -25.99
N ALA A 105 10.12 -7.91 -27.00
CA ALA A 105 9.21 -9.04 -26.85
C ALA A 105 9.70 -10.05 -25.80
N GLN A 106 11.00 -10.36 -25.83
CA GLN A 106 11.62 -11.24 -24.83
C GLN A 106 11.59 -10.60 -23.44
N PHE A 107 11.91 -9.30 -23.34
CA PHE A 107 11.87 -8.57 -22.08
C PHE A 107 10.48 -8.58 -21.42
N VAL A 108 9.42 -8.36 -22.21
CA VAL A 108 8.04 -8.43 -21.71
C VAL A 108 7.67 -9.86 -21.32
N ALA A 109 8.06 -10.87 -22.10
CA ALA A 109 7.82 -12.28 -21.76
C ALA A 109 8.52 -12.69 -20.46
N ASP A 110 9.77 -12.29 -20.26
CA ASP A 110 10.54 -12.53 -19.04
C ASP A 110 9.90 -11.84 -17.83
N TYR A 111 9.46 -10.58 -18.00
CA TYR A 111 8.72 -9.85 -16.97
C TYR A 111 7.45 -10.60 -16.55
N GLN A 112 6.63 -11.01 -17.52
CA GLN A 112 5.39 -11.73 -17.26
C GLN A 112 5.64 -13.09 -16.60
N ALA A 113 6.70 -13.80 -17.00
CA ALA A 113 7.11 -15.05 -16.37
C ALA A 113 7.48 -14.82 -14.90
N LYS A 114 8.30 -13.80 -14.60
CA LYS A 114 8.68 -13.44 -13.23
C LYS A 114 7.49 -13.02 -12.37
N MET A 115 6.53 -12.29 -12.94
CA MET A 115 5.30 -11.92 -12.24
C MET A 115 4.42 -13.15 -11.96
N LYS A 116 4.33 -14.12 -12.87
CA LYS A 116 3.63 -15.39 -12.62
C LYS A 116 4.31 -16.23 -11.54
N GLU A 117 5.64 -16.29 -11.53
CA GLU A 117 6.40 -16.90 -10.42
C GLU A 117 6.09 -16.20 -9.09
N PHE A 118 6.00 -14.86 -9.09
CA PHE A 118 5.63 -14.09 -7.90
C PHE A 118 4.21 -14.44 -7.41
N VAL A 119 3.22 -14.48 -8.31
CA VAL A 119 1.83 -14.89 -7.98
C VAL A 119 1.82 -16.29 -7.36
N ALA A 120 2.56 -17.25 -7.92
CA ALA A 120 2.62 -18.61 -7.36
C ALA A 120 3.20 -18.64 -5.94
N GLU A 121 4.20 -17.81 -5.64
CA GLU A 121 4.74 -17.69 -4.27
C GLU A 121 3.76 -16.98 -3.33
N VAL A 122 2.96 -16.03 -3.80
CA VAL A 122 1.87 -15.43 -2.99
C VAL A 122 0.79 -16.46 -2.67
N GLN A 123 0.48 -17.38 -3.60
CA GLN A 123 -0.44 -18.49 -3.33
C GLN A 123 0.11 -19.48 -2.29
N LYS A 124 1.44 -19.73 -2.29
CA LYS A 124 2.08 -20.52 -1.22
C LYS A 124 1.98 -19.82 0.14
N LEU A 125 2.16 -18.51 0.17
CA LEU A 125 1.96 -17.71 1.38
C LEU A 125 0.53 -17.84 1.91
N GLU A 126 -0.47 -17.78 1.02
CA GLU A 126 -1.87 -17.99 1.36
C GLU A 126 -2.12 -19.39 1.96
N ALA A 127 -1.54 -20.42 1.34
CA ALA A 127 -1.66 -21.81 1.81
C ALA A 127 -1.03 -22.00 3.19
N ALA A 128 0.18 -21.47 3.43
CA ALA A 128 0.85 -21.53 4.73
C ALA A 128 0.03 -20.83 5.83
N LEU A 129 -0.52 -19.64 5.55
CA LEU A 129 -1.38 -18.93 6.49
C LEU A 129 -2.68 -19.68 6.80
N LYS A 130 -3.30 -20.33 5.81
CA LYS A 130 -4.48 -21.19 6.00
C LYS A 130 -4.16 -22.45 6.80
N ALA A 131 -2.95 -22.98 6.66
CA ALA A 131 -2.46 -24.11 7.46
C ALA A 131 -2.03 -23.70 8.89
N GLY A 132 -1.96 -22.39 9.18
CA GLY A 132 -1.46 -21.88 10.45
C GLY A 132 0.06 -21.96 10.61
N ASP A 133 0.80 -22.29 9.54
CA ASP A 133 2.25 -22.34 9.56
C ASP A 133 2.86 -20.95 9.30
N ASN A 134 2.90 -20.15 10.36
CA ASN A 134 3.45 -18.80 10.31
C ASN A 134 4.98 -18.76 10.13
N THR A 135 5.67 -19.88 10.39
CA THR A 135 7.11 -19.98 10.17
C THR A 135 7.39 -20.13 8.68
N GLU A 136 6.67 -21.03 8.00
CA GLU A 136 6.71 -21.15 6.55
C GLU A 136 6.21 -19.86 5.88
N ALA A 137 5.10 -19.28 6.36
CA ALA A 137 4.58 -18.02 5.83
C ALA A 137 5.61 -16.89 5.90
N ALA A 138 6.34 -16.75 7.01
CA ALA A 138 7.40 -15.76 7.14
C ALA A 138 8.57 -16.01 6.17
N ALA A 139 8.96 -17.27 5.95
CA ALA A 139 10.00 -17.65 5.00
C ALA A 139 9.60 -17.34 3.55
N VAL A 140 8.37 -17.69 3.16
CA VAL A 140 7.81 -17.37 1.83
C VAL A 140 7.72 -15.85 1.64
N LEU A 141 7.27 -15.11 2.66
CA LEU A 141 7.21 -13.64 2.59
C LEU A 141 8.61 -13.02 2.42
N ALA A 142 9.63 -13.54 3.08
CA ALA A 142 11.00 -13.09 2.90
C ALA A 142 11.50 -13.32 1.46
N LYS A 143 11.19 -14.49 0.88
CA LYS A 143 11.50 -14.82 -0.51
C LYS A 143 10.79 -13.87 -1.49
N LEU A 144 9.49 -13.61 -1.28
CA LEU A 144 8.73 -12.63 -2.06
C LEU A 144 9.38 -11.24 -2.02
N GLY A 145 9.89 -10.82 -0.86
CA GLY A 145 10.63 -9.57 -0.72
C GLY A 145 11.95 -9.52 -1.51
N ALA A 146 12.64 -10.65 -1.65
CA ALA A 146 13.82 -10.75 -2.51
C ALA A 146 13.45 -10.65 -3.99
N MET A 147 12.41 -11.37 -4.42
CA MET A 147 11.89 -11.32 -5.79
C MET A 147 11.46 -9.91 -6.20
N GLN A 148 10.78 -9.16 -5.33
CA GLN A 148 10.43 -7.76 -5.60
C GLN A 148 11.66 -6.88 -5.82
N LYS A 149 12.71 -7.04 -5.00
CA LYS A 149 13.95 -6.26 -5.15
C LYS A 149 14.66 -6.58 -6.45
N GLU A 150 14.74 -7.86 -6.81
CA GLU A 150 15.36 -8.30 -8.08
C GLU A 150 14.56 -7.81 -9.28
N GLY A 151 13.23 -7.96 -9.24
CA GLY A 151 12.33 -7.47 -10.27
C GLY A 151 12.42 -5.95 -10.46
N HIS A 152 12.44 -5.17 -9.38
CA HIS A 152 12.63 -3.72 -9.47
C HIS A 152 13.97 -3.34 -10.12
N LYS A 153 15.05 -4.07 -9.85
CA LYS A 153 16.35 -3.81 -10.50
C LYS A 153 16.32 -4.12 -11.99
N ALA A 154 15.61 -5.19 -12.39
CA ALA A 154 15.59 -5.66 -13.78
C ALA A 154 14.59 -4.89 -14.66
N TYR A 155 13.43 -4.51 -14.12
CA TYR A 155 12.28 -4.06 -14.92
C TYR A 155 11.84 -2.62 -14.64
N ARG A 156 12.22 -2.02 -13.50
CA ARG A 156 11.89 -0.62 -13.22
C ARG A 156 12.89 0.31 -13.89
N THR A 157 12.41 1.39 -14.48
CA THR A 157 13.29 2.49 -14.89
C THR A 157 13.92 3.08 -13.63
N GLN A 158 15.24 3.01 -13.49
CA GLN A 158 15.91 3.73 -12.41
C GLN A 158 15.83 5.21 -12.72
N ASN A 159 15.07 5.96 -11.92
CA ASN A 159 15.24 7.40 -11.86
C ASN A 159 16.63 7.64 -11.29
N LYS A 160 17.59 7.97 -12.17
CA LYS A 160 18.76 8.73 -11.73
C LYS A 160 18.22 10.10 -11.35
N GLU A 161 18.49 10.48 -10.11
CA GLU A 161 18.30 11.84 -9.58
C GLU A 161 18.88 12.91 -10.52
#